data_AF-A0A1G6Z2U0-F1
#
_entry.id   AF-A0A1G6Z2U0-F1
#
_cell.length_a   1.000
_cell.length_b   1.000
_cell.length_c   1.000
_cell.angle_alpha   90.00
_cell.angle_beta   90.00
_cell.angle_gamma   90.00
#
_symmetry.space_group_name_H-M   'P 1'
#
loop_
_entity.id
_entity.type
_entity.pdbx_description
1 polymer ?
#
loop_
_entity_poly.entity_id
_entity_poly.type
_entity_poly.pdbx_seq_one_letter_code
_entity_poly.pdbx_strand_id
1 'polypeptide(L)'
;MITKESRLPISAQKHVLRIAFVCALYSGCLLKTVSAQPLIRDDDKGLKDYYKAYFPIGAAVSIRSLKGDEANLILREFNSITPENDMKMGPIHPREDFYNWRNADSILDFAIKHHIRIRGHNLLWHAQAPAWMFKDSNQSSMTLFSMTA
;
A
#
# COMPACT_ATOMS: atom_id res chain seq x y z
N MET A 1 -0.80 39.31 -77.02
CA MET A 1 -1.59 39.38 -75.78
C MET A 1 -0.86 38.55 -74.73
N ILE A 2 -0.02 39.19 -73.91
CA ILE A 2 0.80 38.52 -72.88
C ILE A 2 0.26 39.01 -71.54
N THR A 3 -0.28 38.10 -70.73
CA THR A 3 -0.79 38.38 -69.39
C THR A 3 0.39 38.57 -68.43
N LYS A 4 0.37 39.68 -67.69
CA LYS A 4 1.38 40.04 -66.67
C LYS A 4 1.36 39.02 -65.51
N GLU A 5 2.45 38.30 -65.31
CA GLU A 5 2.73 37.65 -64.02
C GLU A 5 3.04 38.72 -62.96
N SER A 6 2.14 38.91 -62.01
CA SER A 6 2.37 39.74 -60.82
C SER A 6 3.29 39.00 -59.85
N ARG A 7 4.59 39.30 -59.92
CA ARG A 7 5.56 38.88 -58.90
C ARG A 7 5.21 39.53 -57.55
N LEU A 8 4.94 38.70 -56.54
CA LEU A 8 4.70 39.12 -55.17
C LEU A 8 5.94 39.81 -54.58
N PRO A 9 5.78 40.81 -53.68
CA PRO A 9 6.89 41.57 -53.12
C PRO A 9 7.82 40.67 -52.27
N ILE A 10 9.13 40.94 -52.32
CA ILE A 10 10.22 40.16 -51.70
C ILE A 10 10.00 39.91 -50.19
N SER A 11 9.29 40.81 -49.51
CA SER A 11 8.86 40.65 -48.10
C SER A 11 7.91 39.45 -47.92
N ALA A 12 6.91 39.29 -48.80
CA ALA A 12 5.95 38.20 -48.76
C ALA A 12 6.60 36.84 -49.07
N GLN A 13 7.62 36.80 -49.94
CA GLN A 13 8.37 35.57 -50.24
C GLN A 13 9.16 35.05 -49.02
N LYS A 14 9.68 35.93 -48.15
CA LYS A 14 10.37 35.54 -46.91
C LYS A 14 9.43 34.92 -45.88
N HIS A 15 8.18 35.38 -45.83
CA HIS A 15 7.16 34.84 -44.94
C HIS A 15 6.59 33.51 -45.44
N VAL A 16 6.36 33.37 -46.76
CA VAL A 16 5.93 32.10 -47.37
C VAL A 16 6.99 31.00 -47.18
N LEU A 17 8.28 31.33 -47.29
CA LEU A 17 9.38 30.38 -47.07
C LEU A 17 9.50 29.96 -45.59
N ARG A 18 9.20 30.86 -44.65
CA ARG A 18 9.16 30.56 -43.20
C ARG A 18 7.95 29.69 -42.83
N ILE A 19 6.79 29.94 -43.42
CA ILE A 19 5.57 29.14 -43.18
C ILE A 19 5.71 27.73 -43.76
N ALA A 20 6.32 27.59 -44.94
CA ALA A 20 6.60 26.27 -45.54
C ALA A 20 7.56 25.42 -44.69
N PHE A 21 8.56 26.05 -44.05
CA PHE A 21 9.51 25.35 -43.17
C PHE A 21 8.86 24.88 -41.84
N VAL A 22 7.92 25.66 -41.30
CA VAL A 22 7.19 25.29 -40.06
C VAL A 22 6.19 24.15 -40.33
N CYS A 23 5.54 24.11 -41.50
CA CYS A 23 4.67 23.01 -41.89
C CYS A 23 5.43 21.71 -42.18
N ALA A 24 6.62 21.79 -42.78
CA ALA A 24 7.46 20.61 -43.02
C ALA A 24 7.97 19.95 -41.72
N LEU A 25 8.15 20.74 -40.64
CA LEU A 25 8.51 20.22 -39.32
C LEU A 25 7.33 19.59 -38.57
N TYR A 26 6.09 19.97 -38.87
CA TYR A 26 4.89 19.37 -38.29
C TYR A 26 4.44 18.07 -38.99
N SER A 27 4.75 17.90 -40.28
CA SER A 27 4.31 16.73 -41.05
C SER A 27 5.17 15.48 -40.86
N GLY A 28 6.28 15.55 -40.11
CA GLY A 28 7.13 14.40 -39.77
C GLY A 28 6.65 13.58 -38.56
N CYS A 29 5.56 13.99 -37.91
CA CYS A 29 5.11 13.40 -36.65
C CYS A 29 3.97 12.36 -36.82
N LEU A 30 3.97 11.56 -37.87
CA LEU A 30 2.96 10.49 -38.03
C LEU A 30 3.59 9.18 -38.53
N LEU A 31 4.41 8.58 -37.66
CA LEU A 31 4.61 7.13 -37.52
C LEU A 31 5.55 6.92 -36.33
N LYS A 32 5.08 7.27 -35.13
CA LYS A 32 5.63 6.65 -33.93
C LYS A 32 5.09 5.23 -33.94
N THR A 33 5.90 4.28 -34.40
CA THR A 33 5.70 2.88 -34.09
C THR A 33 5.42 2.78 -32.59
N VAL A 34 4.21 2.36 -32.23
CA VAL A 34 3.91 1.93 -30.87
C VAL A 34 4.72 0.65 -30.69
N SER A 35 5.97 0.82 -30.29
CA SER A 35 6.75 -0.26 -29.72
C SER A 35 6.02 -0.64 -28.45
N ALA A 36 5.47 -1.86 -28.40
CA ALA A 36 5.01 -2.43 -27.15
C ALA A 36 6.20 -2.40 -26.21
N GLN A 37 6.20 -1.47 -25.24
CA GLN A 37 7.21 -1.49 -24.20
C GLN A 37 7.18 -2.88 -23.59
N PRO A 38 8.34 -3.57 -23.48
CA PRO A 38 8.39 -4.81 -22.73
C PRO A 38 7.81 -4.49 -21.35
N LEU A 39 6.91 -5.33 -20.85
CA LEU A 39 6.53 -5.28 -19.45
C LEU A 39 7.80 -5.59 -18.66
N ILE A 40 8.56 -4.55 -18.30
CA ILE A 40 9.65 -4.69 -17.34
C ILE A 40 8.94 -5.02 -16.04
N ARG A 41 8.84 -6.33 -15.75
CA ARG A 41 8.62 -6.76 -14.38
C ARG A 41 9.85 -6.30 -13.63
N ASP A 42 9.62 -5.31 -12.79
CA ASP A 42 10.61 -4.84 -11.83
C ASP A 42 10.63 -5.93 -10.75
N ASP A 43 11.35 -7.02 -11.02
CA ASP A 43 11.40 -8.22 -10.16
C ASP A 43 11.90 -7.89 -8.74
N ASP A 44 12.47 -6.69 -8.56
CA ASP A 44 12.97 -6.16 -7.29
C ASP A 44 11.92 -5.37 -6.48
N LYS A 45 10.79 -4.94 -7.09
CA LYS A 45 9.76 -4.16 -6.40
C LYS A 45 8.71 -5.03 -5.74
N GLY A 46 8.47 -4.78 -4.46
CA GLY A 46 7.32 -5.31 -3.73
C GLY A 46 6.10 -4.41 -3.80
N LEU A 47 4.94 -4.92 -3.41
CA LEU A 47 3.67 -4.21 -3.35
C LEU A 47 3.77 -2.88 -2.58
N LYS A 48 4.46 -2.86 -1.44
CA LYS A 48 4.74 -1.65 -0.65
C LYS A 48 5.45 -0.54 -1.43
N ASP A 49 6.26 -0.87 -2.44
CA ASP A 49 7.06 0.10 -3.17
C ASP A 49 6.21 0.89 -4.16
N TYR A 50 5.23 0.24 -4.78
CA TYR A 50 4.24 0.90 -5.65
C TYR A 50 3.40 1.94 -4.91
N TYR A 51 3.15 1.73 -3.61
CA TYR A 51 2.31 2.61 -2.78
C TYR A 51 3.11 3.51 -1.83
N LYS A 52 4.44 3.51 -1.93
CA LYS A 52 5.34 4.22 -0.99
C LYS A 52 5.02 5.72 -0.82
N ALA A 53 4.56 6.37 -1.89
CA ALA A 53 4.20 7.80 -1.88
C ALA A 53 2.83 8.11 -1.25
N TYR A 54 2.02 7.08 -0.97
CA TYR A 54 0.62 7.23 -0.55
C TYR A 54 0.42 6.77 0.89
N PHE A 55 0.67 5.48 1.17
CA PHE A 55 0.42 4.89 2.49
C PHE A 55 1.15 3.55 2.66
N PRO A 56 1.35 3.09 3.91
CA PRO A 56 1.89 1.77 4.19
C PRO A 56 0.96 0.64 3.71
N ILE A 57 1.54 -0.43 3.18
CA ILE A 57 0.84 -1.66 2.84
C ILE A 57 1.05 -2.67 3.97
N GLY A 58 -0.07 -3.13 4.52
CA GLY A 58 -0.11 -4.00 5.69
C GLY A 58 -0.59 -5.41 5.41
N ALA A 59 -0.08 -6.38 6.18
CA ALA A 59 -0.59 -7.75 6.25
C ALA A 59 -0.88 -8.17 7.70
N ALA A 60 -1.89 -9.02 7.89
CA ALA A 60 -2.08 -9.72 9.15
C ALA A 60 -1.13 -10.92 9.23
N VAL A 61 -0.49 -11.14 10.38
CA VAL A 61 0.53 -12.19 10.55
C VAL A 61 0.33 -12.97 11.84
N SER A 62 0.80 -14.22 11.82
CA SER A 62 0.97 -15.06 13.00
C SER A 62 2.47 -15.30 13.23
N ILE A 63 2.85 -15.82 14.41
CA ILE A 63 4.25 -16.20 14.70
C ILE A 63 4.81 -17.19 13.66
N ARG A 64 3.97 -18.08 13.12
CA ARG A 64 4.38 -19.05 12.10
C ARG A 64 4.81 -18.35 10.81
N SER A 65 4.12 -17.27 10.44
CA SER A 65 4.37 -16.50 9.23
C SER A 65 5.69 -15.72 9.27
N LEU A 66 6.33 -15.58 10.43
CA LEU A 66 7.56 -14.82 10.62
C LEU A 66 8.84 -15.63 10.30
N LYS A 67 8.69 -16.81 9.69
CA LYS A 67 9.81 -17.70 9.33
C LYS A 67 9.63 -18.19 7.89
N GLY A 68 10.72 -18.68 7.30
CA GLY A 68 10.69 -19.32 5.98
C GLY A 68 10.27 -18.37 4.84
N ASP A 69 9.60 -18.94 3.84
CA ASP A 69 9.22 -18.23 2.62
C ASP A 69 8.14 -17.18 2.88
N GLU A 70 7.26 -17.40 3.86
CA GLU A 70 6.26 -16.42 4.28
C GLU A 70 6.91 -15.17 4.86
N ALA A 71 8.00 -15.31 5.63
CA ALA A 71 8.76 -14.16 6.11
C ALA A 71 9.36 -13.38 4.93
N ASN A 72 9.96 -14.08 3.97
CA ASN A 72 10.54 -13.44 2.78
C ASN A 72 9.47 -12.68 1.98
N LEU A 73 8.28 -13.26 1.83
CA LEU A 73 7.14 -12.59 1.20
C LEU A 73 6.72 -11.35 2.00
N ILE A 74 6.62 -11.45 3.33
CA ILE A 74 6.27 -10.30 4.19
C ILE A 74 7.27 -9.17 4.01
N LEU A 75 8.57 -9.50 4.07
CA LEU A 75 9.66 -8.54 3.93
C LEU A 75 9.70 -7.90 2.53
N ARG A 76 9.36 -8.64 1.48
CA ARG A 76 9.30 -8.10 0.12
C ARG A 76 8.10 -7.18 -0.05
N GLU A 77 6.91 -7.66 0.31
CA GLU A 77 5.65 -7.04 -0.12
C GLU A 77 5.10 -5.98 0.84
N PHE A 78 5.43 -6.01 2.13
CA PHE A 78 4.75 -5.19 3.15
C PHE A 78 5.72 -4.32 3.97
N ASN A 79 5.21 -3.19 4.48
CA ASN A 79 5.91 -2.27 5.40
C ASN A 79 5.07 -1.92 6.64
N SER A 80 3.98 -2.65 6.85
CA SER A 80 3.22 -2.68 8.09
C SER A 80 2.75 -4.11 8.38
N ILE A 81 2.66 -4.50 9.64
CA ILE A 81 2.05 -5.77 10.05
C ILE A 81 1.05 -5.57 11.18
N THR A 82 0.09 -6.48 11.28
CA THR A 82 -0.90 -6.55 12.34
C THR A 82 -0.91 -7.98 12.90
N PRO A 83 -0.68 -8.20 14.20
CA PRO A 83 -0.87 -9.52 14.80
C PRO A 83 -2.32 -9.99 14.56
N GLU A 84 -2.49 -11.11 13.88
CA GLU A 84 -3.81 -11.61 13.48
C GLU A 84 -4.68 -11.93 14.71
N ASN A 85 -4.07 -12.53 15.74
CA ASN A 85 -4.73 -12.91 16.98
C ASN A 85 -3.91 -12.58 18.23
N ASP A 86 -2.58 -12.55 18.15
CA ASP A 86 -1.70 -12.50 19.32
C ASP A 86 -1.77 -11.19 20.13
N MET A 87 -2.44 -10.14 19.63
CA MET A 87 -2.74 -8.91 20.36
C MET A 87 -4.23 -8.74 20.70
N LYS A 88 -5.06 -9.76 20.49
CA LYS A 88 -6.46 -9.73 20.95
C LYS A 88 -6.53 -9.96 22.45
N MET A 89 -7.65 -9.52 23.04
CA MET A 89 -7.86 -9.55 24.49
C MET A 89 -7.66 -10.93 25.10
N GLY A 90 -8.23 -11.99 24.51
CA GLY A 90 -8.14 -13.35 25.03
C GLY A 90 -6.69 -13.86 25.12
N PRO A 91 -5.91 -13.80 24.03
CA PRO A 91 -4.49 -14.16 24.08
C PRO A 91 -3.64 -13.33 25.04
N ILE A 92 -3.89 -12.01 25.12
CA ILE A 92 -3.12 -11.09 25.97
C ILE A 92 -3.48 -11.21 27.45
N HIS A 93 -4.76 -11.34 27.80
CA HIS A 93 -5.24 -11.29 29.18
C HIS A 93 -6.20 -12.46 29.48
N PRO A 94 -5.74 -13.72 29.39
CA PRO A 94 -6.63 -14.89 29.41
C PRO A 94 -7.31 -15.12 30.78
N ARG A 95 -6.74 -14.60 31.87
CA ARG A 95 -7.28 -14.65 33.24
C ARG A 95 -6.98 -13.33 33.96
N GLU A 96 -7.84 -12.95 34.90
CA GLU A 96 -7.85 -11.62 35.54
C GLU A 96 -6.47 -11.16 36.07
N ASP A 97 -5.71 -12.06 36.67
CA ASP A 97 -4.44 -11.79 37.34
C ASP A 97 -3.19 -12.03 36.46
N PHE A 98 -3.34 -12.25 35.14
CA PHE A 98 -2.22 -12.65 34.30
C PHE A 98 -2.30 -12.15 32.86
N TYR A 99 -1.20 -11.53 32.43
CA TYR A 99 -0.97 -11.13 31.05
C TYR A 99 0.06 -12.04 30.36
N ASN A 100 -0.19 -12.36 29.09
CA ASN A 100 0.72 -13.11 28.23
C ASN A 100 1.10 -12.30 26.99
N TRP A 101 2.25 -11.62 27.06
CA TRP A 101 2.78 -10.81 25.97
C TRP A 101 3.73 -11.56 25.03
N ARG A 102 4.15 -12.79 25.39
CA ARG A 102 5.22 -13.54 24.71
C ARG A 102 5.10 -13.57 23.20
N ASN A 103 3.90 -13.86 22.70
CA ASN A 103 3.66 -13.97 21.27
C ASN A 103 3.62 -12.60 20.58
N ALA A 104 2.99 -11.61 21.22
CA ALA A 104 2.94 -10.24 20.73
C ALA A 104 4.35 -9.63 20.66
N ASP A 105 5.18 -9.86 21.68
CA ASP A 105 6.57 -9.42 21.74
C ASP A 105 7.40 -10.06 20.62
N SER A 106 7.20 -11.34 20.34
CA SER A 106 7.89 -12.01 19.21
C SER A 106 7.55 -11.39 17.85
N ILE A 107 6.31 -10.93 17.65
CA ILE A 107 5.90 -10.23 16.42
C ILE A 107 6.46 -8.81 16.41
N LEU A 108 6.48 -8.14 17.56
CA LEU A 108 7.05 -6.80 17.71
C LEU A 108 8.56 -6.81 17.43
N ASP A 109 9.29 -7.81 17.92
CA ASP A 109 10.73 -7.98 17.68
C ASP A 109 11.03 -8.16 16.19
N PHE A 110 10.22 -8.94 15.47
CA PHE A 110 10.32 -9.07 14.02
C PHE A 110 10.08 -7.71 13.32
N ALA A 111 9.05 -6.97 13.75
CA ALA A 111 8.74 -5.67 13.19
C ALA A 111 9.90 -4.67 13.39
N ILE A 112 10.45 -4.61 14.61
CA ILE A 112 11.59 -3.75 14.96
C ILE A 112 12.81 -4.12 14.13
N LYS A 113 13.17 -5.41 14.11
CA LYS A 113 14.34 -5.93 13.37
C LYS A 113 14.32 -5.55 11.88
N HIS A 114 13.14 -5.50 11.29
CA HIS A 114 12.96 -5.25 9.85
C HIS A 114 12.41 -3.85 9.53
N HIS A 115 12.34 -2.96 10.53
CA HIS A 115 11.81 -1.60 10.39
C HIS A 115 10.39 -1.53 9.78
N ILE A 116 9.54 -2.48 10.16
CA ILE A 116 8.15 -2.59 9.75
C ILE A 116 7.27 -1.92 10.81
N ARG A 117 6.25 -1.16 10.37
CA ARG A 117 5.27 -0.58 11.30
C ARG A 117 4.38 -1.68 11.89
N ILE A 118 3.94 -1.52 13.13
CA ILE A 118 2.99 -2.43 13.75
C ILE A 118 1.67 -1.71 14.05
N ARG A 119 0.55 -2.38 13.77
CA ARG A 119 -0.78 -1.97 14.22
C ARG A 119 -1.25 -2.91 15.31
N GLY A 120 -1.50 -2.38 16.50
CA GLY A 120 -2.13 -3.14 17.58
C GLY A 120 -3.59 -3.45 17.26
N HIS A 121 -3.92 -4.73 17.18
CA HIS A 121 -5.28 -5.22 16.98
C HIS A 121 -5.56 -6.30 18.02
N ASN A 122 -6.25 -5.99 19.12
CA ASN A 122 -6.94 -4.74 19.47
C ASN A 122 -7.13 -4.61 20.99
N LEU A 123 -7.54 -3.43 21.46
CA LEU A 123 -7.72 -3.17 22.90
C LEU A 123 -9.06 -3.67 23.45
N LEU A 124 -10.14 -3.54 22.68
CA LEU A 124 -11.49 -3.90 23.10
C LEU A 124 -12.27 -4.51 21.95
N TRP A 125 -12.88 -5.66 22.20
CA TRP A 125 -13.76 -6.34 21.26
C TRP A 125 -14.80 -7.18 21.98
N HIS A 126 -15.94 -7.42 21.35
CA HIS A 126 -16.93 -8.38 21.84
C HIS A 126 -16.53 -9.83 21.53
N ALA A 127 -15.71 -10.05 20.49
CA ALA A 127 -15.24 -11.37 20.09
C ALA A 127 -13.83 -11.64 20.63
N GLN A 128 -13.55 -12.89 20.97
CA GLN A 128 -12.25 -13.30 21.54
C GLN A 128 -11.85 -12.50 22.79
N ALA A 129 -12.84 -11.97 23.50
CA ALA A 129 -12.70 -11.41 24.83
C ALA A 129 -12.68 -12.55 25.87
N PRO A 130 -11.79 -12.52 26.87
CA PRO A 130 -11.73 -13.54 27.89
C PRO A 130 -13.01 -13.54 28.76
N ALA A 131 -13.48 -14.74 29.11
CA ALA A 131 -14.76 -14.91 29.79
C ALA A 131 -14.82 -14.25 31.18
N TRP A 132 -13.68 -14.09 31.87
CA TRP A 132 -13.63 -13.52 33.21
C TRP A 132 -14.07 -12.05 33.25
N MET A 133 -13.93 -11.29 32.15
CA MET A 133 -14.39 -9.90 32.07
C MET A 133 -15.91 -9.76 32.09
N PHE A 134 -16.65 -10.85 31.87
CA PHE A 134 -18.10 -10.88 31.85
C PHE A 134 -18.67 -11.63 33.05
N LYS A 135 -17.91 -11.79 34.13
CA LYS A 135 -18.38 -12.40 35.37
C LYS A 135 -18.46 -11.36 36.47
N ASP A 136 -19.51 -11.42 37.28
CA ASP A 136 -19.59 -10.65 38.53
C ASP A 136 -18.76 -11.30 39.65
N SER A 137 -18.75 -10.68 40.84
CA SER A 137 -18.08 -11.21 42.03
C SER A 137 -18.61 -12.58 42.48
N ASN A 138 -19.82 -12.96 42.04
CA ASN A 138 -20.45 -14.25 42.32
C ASN A 138 -20.24 -15.26 41.17
N GLN A 139 -19.37 -14.96 40.20
CA GLN A 139 -19.08 -15.75 39.00
C GLN A 139 -20.27 -15.99 38.07
N SER A 140 -21.33 -15.19 38.21
CA SER A 140 -22.49 -15.21 37.32
C SER A 140 -22.17 -14.46 36.03
N SER A 141 -22.59 -15.03 34.90
CA SER A 141 -22.37 -14.40 33.59
C SER A 141 -23.22 -13.13 33.47
N MET A 142 -22.56 -12.00 33.28
CA MET A 142 -23.18 -10.71 33.02
C MET A 142 -23.28 -10.49 31.51
N THR A 143 -24.47 -10.10 31.06
CA THR A 143 -24.64 -9.59 29.69
C THR A 143 -24.31 -8.10 29.67
N LEU A 144 -23.91 -7.55 28.51
CA LEU A 144 -23.63 -6.11 28.35
C LEU A 144 -24.79 -5.20 28.84
N PHE A 145 -26.03 -5.71 28.82
CA PHE A 145 -27.23 -4.99 29.28
C PHE A 145 -27.37 -4.93 30.81
N SER A 146 -26.65 -5.79 31.52
CA SER A 146 -26.69 -5.89 33.00
C SER A 146 -25.56 -5.16 33.70
N MET A 147 -24.64 -4.52 32.95
CA MET A 147 -23.50 -3.78 33.49
C MET A 147 -23.80 -2.28 33.77
N THR A 148 -25.04 -1.82 33.56
CA THR A 148 -25.49 -0.44 33.82
C THR A 148 -26.48 -0.35 34.99
N ALA A 149 -26.10 -0.88 36.15
CA ALA A 149 -26.82 -0.69 37.40
C ALA A 149 -25.86 -0.27 38.52
#